data_AF-A0A2J8AAN6-F1
#
_entry.id   AF-A0A2J8AAN6-F1
#
_cell.length_a   1.000
_cell.length_b   1.000
_cell.length_c   1.000
_cell.angle_alpha   90.00
_cell.angle_beta   90.00
_cell.angle_gamma   90.00
#
_symmetry.space_group_name_H-M   'P 1'
#
loop_
_entity.id
_entity.type
_entity.pdbx_description
1 polymer ?
#
loop_
_entity_poly.entity_id
_entity_poly.type
_entity_poly.pdbx_seq_one_letter_code
_entity_poly.pdbx_strand_id
1 'polypeptide(L)'
;MLTASRSDASRAIKYDHMVGCRKAPVLYRQLLDAGGEAPARDLLFYFAGSVRAFDPSYSGGVRQALAEHLKGLLASAGNFSDIKFIDGGVPDYEQLYLRSKFCLAPHGSGFGVRLTLAMAHGCIPVIIQPSRVAA
;
A
#
# COMPACT_ATOMS: atom_id res chain seq x y z
N MET A 1 -15.63 19.05 43.71
CA MET A 1 -15.04 19.55 42.45
C MET A 1 -13.92 18.61 42.06
N LEU A 2 -14.21 17.64 41.18
CA LEU A 2 -13.24 16.71 40.62
C LEU A 2 -12.64 17.36 39.37
N THR A 3 -11.34 17.65 39.39
CA THR A 3 -10.59 18.14 38.23
C THR A 3 -10.24 16.95 37.33
N ALA A 4 -10.97 16.79 36.23
CA ALA A 4 -10.60 15.84 35.18
C ALA A 4 -9.38 16.37 34.42
N SER A 5 -8.26 15.66 34.55
CA SER A 5 -7.05 15.83 33.75
C SER A 5 -7.38 15.61 32.27
N ARG A 6 -7.11 16.63 31.44
CA ARG A 6 -7.17 16.51 29.98
C ARG A 6 -5.94 15.76 29.48
N SER A 7 -6.10 14.49 29.16
CA SER A 7 -5.18 13.75 28.31
C SER A 7 -5.96 12.89 27.33
N ASP A 8 -6.44 13.49 26.24
CA ASP A 8 -6.96 12.72 25.10
C ASP A 8 -6.54 13.40 23.80
N ALA A 9 -5.28 13.19 23.44
CA ALA A 9 -4.70 13.69 22.19
C ALA A 9 -3.57 12.76 21.73
N SER A 10 -3.87 11.48 21.53
CA SER A 10 -3.08 10.59 20.63
C SER A 10 -3.55 9.14 20.71
N ARG A 11 -4.82 8.84 20.38
CA ARG A 11 -5.15 7.46 20.00
C ARG A 11 -4.82 7.32 18.51
N ALA A 12 -3.54 7.14 18.21
CA ALA A 12 -3.12 6.66 16.90
C ALA A 12 -3.95 5.41 16.60
N ILE A 13 -4.80 5.48 15.57
CA ILE A 13 -5.55 4.32 15.10
C ILE A 13 -4.49 3.29 14.70
N LYS A 14 -4.23 2.32 15.57
CA LYS A 14 -3.35 1.20 15.25
C LYS A 14 -4.07 0.43 14.15
N TYR A 15 -3.58 0.57 12.93
CA TYR A 15 -4.05 -0.21 11.80
C TYR A 15 -3.88 -1.70 12.15
N ASP A 16 -5.00 -2.41 12.26
CA ASP A 16 -4.99 -3.85 12.47
C ASP A 16 -4.68 -4.51 11.12
N HIS A 17 -3.39 -4.76 10.91
CA HIS A 17 -2.85 -5.43 9.74
C HIS A 17 -3.42 -6.84 9.50
N MET A 18 -4.18 -7.39 10.47
CA MET A 18 -4.83 -8.69 10.35
C MET A 18 -6.29 -8.62 9.87
N VAL A 19 -6.91 -7.43 9.76
CA VAL A 19 -8.31 -7.29 9.27
C VAL A 19 -8.45 -7.86 7.86
N GLY A 20 -7.51 -7.53 6.97
CA GLY A 20 -7.49 -8.08 5.61
C GLY A 20 -7.44 -9.61 5.62
N CYS A 21 -6.55 -10.19 6.43
CA CYS A 21 -6.39 -11.65 6.52
C CYS A 21 -7.67 -12.36 7.00
N ARG A 22 -8.45 -11.77 7.91
CA ARG A 22 -9.72 -12.35 8.38
C ARG A 22 -10.81 -12.36 7.31
N LYS A 23 -10.82 -11.35 6.43
CA LYS A 23 -11.81 -11.23 5.34
C LYS A 23 -11.39 -11.98 4.08
N ALA A 24 -10.11 -12.30 3.92
CA ALA A 24 -9.55 -12.96 2.75
C ALA A 24 -10.32 -14.23 2.34
N PRO A 25 -10.68 -15.18 3.22
CA PRO A 25 -11.38 -16.40 2.78
C PRO A 25 -12.71 -16.12 2.08
N VAL A 26 -13.48 -15.14 2.59
CA VAL A 26 -14.75 -14.72 1.99
C VAL A 26 -14.52 -14.06 0.63
N LEU A 27 -13.53 -13.16 0.55
CA LEU A 27 -13.16 -12.50 -0.70
C LEU A 27 -12.74 -13.53 -1.76
N TYR A 28 -11.82 -14.43 -1.43
CA TYR A 28 -11.34 -15.44 -2.37
C TYR A 28 -12.45 -16.37 -2.83
N ARG A 29 -13.42 -16.69 -1.97
CA ARG A 29 -14.62 -17.43 -2.38
C ARG A 29 -15.43 -16.66 -3.43
N GLN A 30 -15.65 -15.36 -3.20
CA GLN A 30 -16.35 -14.49 -4.17
C GLN A 30 -15.60 -14.41 -5.50
N LEU A 31 -14.26 -14.29 -5.48
CA LEU A 31 -13.44 -14.31 -6.69
C LEU A 31 -13.58 -15.63 -7.45
N LEU A 32 -13.56 -16.77 -6.75
CA LEU A 32 -13.76 -18.09 -7.37
C LEU A 32 -15.15 -18.21 -8.00
N ASP A 33 -16.19 -17.82 -7.28
CA ASP A 33 -17.58 -17.85 -7.78
C ASP A 33 -17.77 -16.90 -8.98
N ALA A 34 -16.94 -15.85 -9.09
CA ALA A 34 -16.90 -14.91 -10.22
C ALA A 34 -15.92 -15.31 -11.34
N GLY A 35 -15.39 -16.54 -11.34
CA GLY A 35 -14.47 -17.02 -12.40
C GLY A 35 -13.06 -16.40 -12.35
N GLY A 36 -12.63 -15.92 -11.19
CA GLY A 36 -11.34 -15.28 -10.97
C GLY A 36 -11.35 -13.75 -11.13
N GLU A 37 -12.46 -13.18 -11.60
CA GLU A 37 -12.61 -11.74 -11.74
C GLU A 37 -13.01 -11.07 -10.42
N ALA A 38 -12.36 -9.94 -10.12
CA ALA A 38 -12.70 -9.13 -8.96
C ALA A 38 -13.63 -7.98 -9.37
N PRO A 39 -14.80 -7.82 -8.73
CA PRO A 39 -15.68 -6.70 -9.06
C PRO A 39 -15.01 -5.37 -8.66
N ALA A 40 -15.09 -4.38 -9.57
CA ALA A 40 -14.73 -2.97 -9.34
C ALA A 40 -13.26 -2.66 -9.00
N ARG A 41 -12.30 -3.27 -9.73
CA ARG A 41 -10.89 -2.83 -9.71
C ARG A 41 -10.61 -1.72 -10.71
N ASP A 42 -10.75 -0.48 -10.27
CA ASP A 42 -10.54 0.72 -11.09
C ASP A 42 -9.14 1.34 -10.95
N LEU A 43 -8.30 0.82 -10.04
CA LEU A 43 -6.90 1.23 -9.90
C LEU A 43 -5.97 0.20 -10.54
N LEU A 44 -5.01 0.67 -11.34
CA LEU A 44 -3.96 -0.17 -11.91
C LEU A 44 -2.88 -0.46 -10.86
N PHE A 45 -2.31 0.59 -10.26
CA PHE A 45 -1.22 0.50 -9.29
C PHE A 45 -1.57 1.20 -7.98
N TYR A 46 -1.26 0.55 -6.86
CA TYR A 46 -1.34 1.18 -5.55
C TYR A 46 -0.10 0.95 -4.68
N PHE A 47 0.32 2.03 -4.02
CA PHE A 47 1.25 2.05 -2.91
C PHE A 47 0.87 3.17 -1.93
N ALA A 48 0.90 2.85 -0.64
CA ALA A 48 0.95 3.84 0.41
C ALA A 48 1.97 3.43 1.49
N GLY A 49 2.90 4.32 1.76
CA GLY A 49 3.97 4.12 2.73
C GLY A 49 5.01 5.21 2.67
N SER A 50 5.81 5.34 3.73
CA SER A 50 6.87 6.34 3.76
C SER A 50 7.90 6.07 2.66
N VAL A 51 8.17 7.08 1.83
CA VAL A 51 9.22 7.05 0.80
C VAL A 51 10.58 7.31 1.43
N ARG A 52 10.67 8.22 2.41
CA ARG A 52 11.92 8.67 3.06
C ARG A 52 12.92 9.25 2.05
N ALA A 53 12.56 10.36 1.40
CA ALA A 53 13.36 10.97 0.33
C ALA A 53 14.86 11.15 0.65
N PHE A 54 15.20 11.47 1.91
CA PHE A 54 16.58 11.70 2.36
C PHE A 54 17.23 10.52 3.09
N ASP A 55 16.58 9.35 3.12
CA ASP A 55 17.12 8.14 3.73
C ASP A 55 16.88 6.92 2.82
N PRO A 56 17.75 6.71 1.81
CA PRO A 56 17.67 5.58 0.90
C PRO A 56 17.81 4.23 1.62
N SER A 57 18.55 4.18 2.74
CA SER A 57 18.81 2.94 3.47
C SER A 57 17.53 2.28 3.98
N TYR A 58 16.50 3.08 4.29
CA TYR A 58 15.19 2.63 4.73
C TYR A 58 14.49 1.66 3.77
N SER A 59 14.77 1.77 2.47
CA SER A 59 14.17 0.94 1.42
C SER A 59 15.15 0.48 0.34
N GLY A 60 16.46 0.54 0.62
CA GLY A 60 17.50 0.22 -0.37
C GLY A 60 17.41 1.08 -1.64
N GLY A 61 16.91 2.31 -1.53
CA GLY A 61 16.70 3.22 -2.66
C GLY A 61 15.47 2.93 -3.54
N VAL A 62 14.76 1.82 -3.32
CA VAL A 62 13.66 1.38 -4.20
C VAL A 62 12.49 2.36 -4.19
N ARG A 63 12.06 2.83 -3.01
CA ARG A 63 10.89 3.73 -2.93
C ARG A 63 11.19 5.10 -3.52
N GLN A 64 12.43 5.58 -3.37
CA GLN A 64 12.89 6.82 -3.96
C GLN A 64 12.93 6.72 -5.49
N ALA A 65 13.52 5.65 -6.02
CA ALA A 65 13.56 5.41 -7.46
C ALA A 65 12.15 5.34 -8.08
N LEU A 66 11.22 4.65 -7.41
CA LEU A 66 9.81 4.62 -7.82
C LEU A 66 9.14 5.98 -7.77
N ALA A 67 9.34 6.74 -6.69
CA ALA A 67 8.76 8.07 -6.52
C ALA A 67 9.23 9.02 -7.65
N GLU A 68 10.53 9.03 -7.95
CA GLU A 68 11.09 9.85 -9.03
C GLU A 68 10.60 9.40 -10.41
N HIS A 69 10.56 8.09 -10.68
CA HIS A 69 10.07 7.57 -11.95
C HIS A 69 8.59 7.91 -12.17
N LEU A 70 7.75 7.70 -11.16
CA LEU A 70 6.33 8.01 -11.22
C LEU A 70 6.09 9.52 -11.32
N LYS A 71 6.87 10.35 -10.64
CA LYS A 71 6.77 11.81 -10.79
C LYS A 71 7.02 12.25 -12.24
N GLY A 72 8.04 11.68 -12.89
CA GLY A 72 8.31 11.95 -14.31
C GLY A 72 7.18 11.48 -15.22
N LEU A 73 6.66 10.27 -14.98
CA LEU A 73 5.55 9.70 -15.74
C LEU A 73 4.27 10.50 -15.58
N LEU A 74 3.90 10.88 -14.35
CA LEU A 74 2.69 11.66 -14.05
C LEU A 74 2.76 13.11 -14.57
N ALA A 75 3.96 13.65 -14.79
CA ALA A 75 4.15 14.96 -15.41
C ALA A 75 4.01 14.94 -16.95
N SER A 76 3.96 13.75 -17.57
CA SER A 76 3.74 13.60 -19.01
C SER A 76 2.25 13.76 -19.37
N ALA A 77 1.94 14.02 -20.65
CA ALA A 77 0.58 14.31 -21.13
C ALA A 77 -0.42 13.11 -21.10
N GLY A 78 -0.10 12.03 -20.38
CA GLY A 78 -0.97 10.85 -20.23
C GLY A 78 -2.01 11.00 -19.12
N ASN A 79 -3.07 10.19 -19.19
CA ASN A 79 -4.02 10.03 -18.10
C ASN A 79 -3.60 8.85 -17.22
N PHE A 80 -3.15 9.13 -16.00
CA PHE A 80 -2.67 8.14 -15.03
C PHE A 80 -3.44 8.21 -13.70
N SER A 81 -4.73 8.54 -13.78
CA SER A 81 -5.62 8.69 -12.61
C SER A 81 -5.83 7.38 -11.83
N ASP A 82 -5.57 6.24 -12.46
CA ASP A 82 -5.63 4.88 -11.95
C ASP A 82 -4.34 4.43 -11.23
N ILE A 83 -3.32 5.30 -11.14
CA ILE A 83 -2.11 5.07 -10.36
C ILE A 83 -2.20 5.85 -9.04
N LYS A 84 -2.06 5.16 -7.91
CA LYS A 84 -2.03 5.74 -6.56
C LYS A 84 -0.70 5.42 -5.88
N PHE A 85 0.20 6.38 -5.87
CA PHE A 85 1.45 6.29 -5.12
C PHE A 85 1.49 7.40 -4.07
N ILE A 86 1.42 7.03 -2.80
CA ILE A 86 1.18 7.96 -1.70
C ILE A 86 2.29 7.84 -0.66
N ASP A 87 3.00 8.94 -0.42
CA ASP A 87 3.97 9.02 0.67
C ASP A 87 3.24 9.16 2.01
N GLY A 88 3.35 8.14 2.86
CA GLY A 88 2.71 8.09 4.16
C GLY A 88 1.49 7.18 4.25
N GLY A 89 0.60 7.49 5.18
CA GLY A 89 -0.63 6.71 5.44
C GLY A 89 -1.87 7.36 4.82
N VAL A 90 -2.90 6.56 4.60
CA VAL A 90 -4.21 7.03 4.11
C VAL A 90 -5.34 6.44 4.95
N PRO A 91 -6.49 7.15 5.11
CA PRO A 91 -7.63 6.65 5.88
C PRO A 91 -8.27 5.38 5.31
N ASP A 92 -8.29 5.22 3.99
CA ASP A 92 -8.97 4.16 3.24
C ASP A 92 -8.03 3.04 2.78
N TYR A 93 -6.97 2.78 3.56
CA TYR A 93 -5.83 1.92 3.22
C TYR A 93 -6.22 0.55 2.64
N GLU A 94 -7.17 -0.17 3.25
CA GLU A 94 -7.65 -1.49 2.78
C GLU A 94 -8.48 -1.38 1.49
N GLN A 95 -9.30 -0.34 1.36
CA GLN A 95 -10.16 -0.18 0.21
C GLN A 95 -9.35 0.07 -1.06
N LEU A 96 -8.24 0.78 -0.95
CA LEU A 96 -7.31 0.95 -2.07
C LEU A 96 -6.66 -0.37 -2.49
N TYR A 97 -6.38 -1.32 -1.57
CA TYR A 97 -5.95 -2.66 -1.96
C TYR A 97 -7.04 -3.41 -2.74
N LEU A 98 -8.29 -3.38 -2.28
CA LEU A 98 -9.41 -4.08 -2.94
C LEU A 98 -9.67 -3.55 -4.35
N ARG A 99 -9.55 -2.23 -4.55
CA ARG A 99 -9.75 -1.55 -5.83
C ARG A 99 -8.58 -1.69 -6.81
N SER A 100 -7.43 -2.18 -6.33
CA SER A 100 -6.21 -2.23 -7.14
C SER A 100 -6.01 -3.58 -7.79
N LYS A 101 -5.55 -3.56 -9.05
CA LYS A 101 -5.10 -4.76 -9.77
C LYS A 101 -3.72 -5.18 -9.30
N PHE A 102 -2.79 -4.24 -9.25
CA PHE A 102 -1.42 -4.45 -8.82
C PHE A 102 -1.07 -3.57 -7.62
N CYS A 103 -0.46 -4.19 -6.60
CA CYS A 103 -0.08 -3.50 -5.38
C CYS A 103 1.42 -3.59 -5.20
N LEU A 104 2.08 -2.44 -5.13
CA LEU A 104 3.54 -2.40 -5.01
C LEU A 104 3.93 -2.84 -3.60
N ALA A 105 4.80 -3.84 -3.54
CA ALA A 105 5.50 -4.27 -2.34
C ALA A 105 7.00 -4.01 -2.50
N PRO A 106 7.43 -2.72 -2.53
CA PRO A 106 8.84 -2.38 -2.62
C PRO A 106 9.56 -2.73 -1.32
N HIS A 107 10.86 -2.98 -1.43
CA HIS A 107 11.77 -3.21 -0.31
C HIS A 107 11.64 -2.15 0.81
N GLY A 108 12.15 -2.51 1.99
CA GLY A 108 12.21 -1.64 3.17
C GLY A 108 11.21 -2.00 4.26
N SER A 109 11.17 -1.17 5.30
CA SER A 109 10.34 -1.45 6.48
C SER A 109 8.84 -1.56 6.15
N GLY A 110 8.22 -2.63 6.66
CA GLY A 110 6.83 -2.99 6.36
C GLY A 110 6.61 -3.64 4.99
N PHE A 111 7.66 -4.08 4.29
CA PHE A 111 7.54 -4.89 3.07
C PHE A 111 6.63 -6.10 3.29
N GLY A 112 6.92 -6.93 4.31
CA GLY A 112 6.14 -8.14 4.59
C GLY A 112 4.67 -7.84 4.89
N VAL A 113 4.38 -6.75 5.61
CA VAL A 113 3.01 -6.30 5.88
C VAL A 113 2.28 -5.95 4.58
N ARG A 114 2.92 -5.19 3.67
CA ARG A 114 2.30 -4.80 2.39
C ARG A 114 2.11 -5.99 1.46
N LEU A 115 3.06 -6.92 1.42
CA LEU A 115 2.93 -8.16 0.67
C LEU A 115 1.72 -8.97 1.15
N THR A 116 1.61 -9.18 2.47
CA THR A 116 0.48 -9.89 3.05
C THR A 116 -0.85 -9.18 2.80
N LEU A 117 -0.89 -7.85 2.89
CA LEU A 117 -2.11 -7.08 2.62
C LEU A 117 -2.51 -7.14 1.14
N ALA A 118 -1.56 -7.06 0.21
CA ALA A 118 -1.84 -7.24 -1.21
C ALA A 118 -2.52 -8.58 -1.46
N MET A 119 -1.92 -9.66 -0.96
CA MET A 119 -2.47 -11.01 -1.08
C MET A 119 -3.83 -11.14 -0.37
N ALA A 120 -3.96 -10.68 0.87
CA ALA A 120 -5.21 -10.81 1.62
C ALA A 120 -6.41 -10.10 0.96
N HIS A 121 -6.17 -9.09 0.12
CA HIS A 121 -7.19 -8.37 -0.64
C HIS A 121 -7.24 -8.79 -2.13
N GLY A 122 -6.57 -9.89 -2.49
CA GLY A 122 -6.53 -10.41 -3.86
C GLY A 122 -5.84 -9.50 -4.87
N CYS A 123 -5.13 -8.46 -4.42
CA CYS A 123 -4.35 -7.57 -5.27
C CYS A 123 -3.02 -8.24 -5.65
N ILE A 124 -2.64 -8.19 -6.92
CA ILE A 124 -1.43 -8.87 -7.41
C ILE A 124 -0.19 -8.14 -6.87
N PRO A 125 0.63 -8.77 -6.00
CA PRO A 125 1.79 -8.09 -5.44
C PRO A 125 2.88 -7.91 -6.51
N VAL A 126 3.35 -6.68 -6.67
CA VAL A 126 4.54 -6.36 -7.48
C VAL A 126 5.70 -6.16 -6.53
N ILE A 127 6.52 -7.20 -6.41
CA ILE A 127 7.69 -7.20 -5.52
C ILE A 127 8.86 -6.53 -6.22
N ILE A 128 9.40 -5.48 -5.61
CA ILE A 128 10.53 -4.72 -6.15
C ILE A 128 11.64 -4.71 -5.10
N GLN A 129 12.73 -5.38 -5.41
CA GLN A 129 13.90 -5.49 -4.54
C GLN A 129 15.07 -4.70 -5.14
N PRO A 130 15.97 -4.14 -4.32
CA PRO A 130 17.19 -3.54 -4.82
C PRO A 130 18.04 -4.62 -5.52
N SER A 131 18.57 -4.32 -6.70
CA SER A 131 19.48 -5.21 -7.44
C SER A 131 20.91 -5.17 -6.90
N ARG A 132 21.23 -4.19 -6.04
CA ARG A 132 22.51 -4.06 -5.34
C ARG A 132 22.28 -3.54 -3.92
N VAL A 133 22.86 -4.20 -2.93
CA VAL A 133 23.09 -3.60 -1.61
C VAL A 133 24.23 -2.59 -1.83
N ALA A 134 23.99 -1.31 -1.57
CA ALA A 134 25.09 -0.35 -1.49
C ALA A 134 26.00 -0.82 -0.35
N ALA A 135 27.21 -1.27 -0.71
CA ALA A 135 28.29 -1.56 0.22
C ALA A 135 28.91 -0.24 0.71
#